data_AF-M6VWI7-F1
#
_entry.id   AF-M6VWI7-F1
#
_cell.length_a   1.000
_cell.length_b   1.000
_cell.length_c   1.000
_cell.angle_alpha   90.00
_cell.angle_beta   90.00
_cell.angle_gamma   90.00
#
_symmetry.space_group_name_H-M   'P 1'
#
loop_
_entity.id
_entity.type
_entity.pdbx_description
1 polymer ?
#
loop_
_entity_poly.entity_id
_entity_poly.type
_entity_poly.pdbx_seq_one_letter_code
_entity_poly.pdbx_strand_id
1 'polypeptide(L)' 'MTLAVKLYEAGQCSLGEAAKVAGVTKRSFLETMGAFGGSVFSGYTTQDYLNDIRNA' A
#
# COMPACT_ATOMS: atom_id res chain seq x y z
N MET A 1 9.53 9.38 -4.87
CA MET A 1 8.91 8.35 -4.02
C MET A 1 7.56 8.78 -3.44
N THR A 2 7.46 9.98 -2.86
CA THR A 2 6.22 10.52 -2.25
C THR A 2 4.96 10.46 -3.13
N LEU A 3 5.08 10.76 -4.43
CA LEU A 3 3.93 10.69 -5.36
C LEU A 3 3.39 9.26 -5.53
N ALA A 4 4.29 8.28 -5.74
CA ALA A 4 3.91 6.89 -5.93
C ALA A 4 3.27 6.30 -4.66
N VAL A 5 3.77 6.68 -3.48
CA VAL A 5 3.17 6.30 -2.19
C VAL A 5 1.75 6.85 -2.07
N LYS A 6 1.55 8.15 -2.32
CA LYS A 6 0.20 8.76 -2.25
C LYS A 6 -0.80 8.15 -3.24
N LEU A 7 -0.36 7.81 -4.45
CA LEU A 7 -1.22 7.17 -5.45
C LEU A 7 -1.63 5.75 -5.03
N TYR A 8 -0.70 5.00 -4.42
CA TYR A 8 -0.97 3.68 -3.88
C TYR A 8 -1.92 3.73 -2.67
N GLU A 9 -1.69 4.64 -1.72
CA GLU A 9 -2.55 4.84 -0.55
C GLU A 9 -3.96 5.30 -0.92
N ALA A 10 -4.09 6.12 -1.98
CA ALA A 10 -5.37 6.53 -2.52
C ALA A 10 -6.08 5.43 -3.33
N GLY A 11 -5.47 4.24 -3.48
CA GLY A 11 -6.01 3.14 -4.27
C GLY A 11 -6.06 3.42 -5.78
N GLN A 12 -5.37 4.46 -6.26
CA GLN A 12 -5.38 4.85 -7.67
C GLN A 12 -4.45 4.01 -8.54
N CYS A 13 -3.49 3.30 -7.92
CA CYS A 13 -2.62 2.37 -8.62
C CYS A 13 -2.29 1.17 -7.74
N SER A 14 -2.05 0.03 -8.38
CA SER A 14 -1.59 -1.16 -7.68
C SER A 14 -0.15 -0.98 -7.17
N LEU A 15 0.26 -1.79 -6.20
CA LEU A 15 1.64 -1.80 -5.69
C LEU A 15 2.69 -1.97 -6.82
N GLY A 16 2.37 -2.77 -7.83
CA GLY A 16 3.25 -2.98 -8.98
C GLY A 16 3.38 -1.75 -9.88
N GLU A 17 2.27 -1.03 -10.10
CA GLU A 17 2.27 0.21 -10.87
C GLU A 17 2.95 1.33 -10.10
N ALA A 18 2.68 1.46 -8.81
CA ALA A 18 3.35 2.42 -7.94
C ALA A 18 4.87 2.21 -7.92
N ALA A 19 5.34 0.96 -7.81
CA ALA A 19 6.75 0.60 -7.91
C ALA A 19 7.36 1.00 -9.25
N LYS A 20 6.63 0.80 -10.35
CA LYS A 20 7.06 1.19 -11.70
C LYS A 20 7.16 2.71 -11.86
N VAL A 21 6.19 3.46 -11.35
CA VAL A 21 6.20 4.95 -11.31
C VAL A 21 7.37 5.44 -10.47
N ALA A 22 7.68 4.73 -9.39
CA ALA A 22 8.79 5.02 -8.49
C ALA A 22 10.18 4.61 -9.03
N GLY A 23 10.25 3.87 -10.15
CA GLY A 23 11.51 3.39 -10.72
C GLY A 23 12.22 2.32 -9.89
N VAL A 24 11.49 1.59 -9.03
CA VAL A 24 12.04 0.58 -8.11
C VAL A 24 11.36 -0.77 -8.31
N THR A 25 11.94 -1.82 -7.73
CA THR A 25 11.29 -3.13 -7.67
C THR A 25 10.12 -3.11 -6.70
N LYS A 26 9.14 -4.03 -6.87
CA LYS A 26 8.00 -4.17 -5.96
C LYS A 26 8.41 -4.36 -4.49
N ARG A 27 9.46 -5.17 -4.26
CA ARG A 27 10.02 -5.41 -2.92
C ARG A 27 10.61 -4.13 -2.33
N SER A 28 11.46 -3.44 -3.10
CA SER A 28 12.08 -2.19 -2.67
C SER A 28 11.04 -1.09 -2.40
N PHE A 29 9.98 -1.03 -3.20
CA PHE A 29 8.85 -0.15 -2.95
C PHE A 29 8.16 -0.45 -1.61
N LEU A 30 7.87 -1.73 -1.33
CA LEU A 30 7.24 -2.18 -0.07
C LEU A 30 8.11 -1.88 1.16
N GLU A 31 9.41 -2.16 1.08
CA GLU A 31 10.40 -1.85 2.13
C GLU A 31 10.46 -0.34 2.40
N THR A 32 10.42 0.46 1.33
CA THR A 32 10.43 1.91 1.41
C THR A 32 9.10 2.43 2.00
N MET A 33 7.95 1.85 1.67
CA MET A 33 6.68 2.24 2.28
C MET A 33 6.67 2.07 3.80
N GLY A 34 7.20 0.95 4.31
CA GLY A 34 7.34 0.74 5.74
C GLY A 34 8.20 1.81 6.42
N ALA A 35 9.24 2.31 5.74
CA ALA A 35 10.10 3.38 6.23
C ALA A 35 9.47 4.78 6.12
N PHE A 36 8.59 5.01 5.13
CA PHE A 36 7.92 6.29 4.87
C PHE A 36 6.56 6.42 5.59
N GLY A 37 6.18 5.47 6.44
CA GLY A 37 4.93 5.49 7.19
C GLY A 37 3.69 5.11 6.37
N GLY A 38 3.89 4.57 5.17
CA GLY A 38 2.81 4.03 4.34
C GLY A 38 2.32 2.71 4.91
N SER A 39 0.99 2.56 5.04
CA SER A 39 0.42 1.29 5.49
C SER A 39 0.58 0.24 4.40
N VAL A 40 1.25 -0.87 4.73
CA VAL A 40 1.35 -2.07 3.87
C VAL A 40 -0.04 -2.62 3.53
N PHE A 41 -1.02 -2.33 4.39
CA PHE A 41 -2.44 -2.55 4.18
C PHE A 41 -3.10 -1.30 3.58
N SER A 42 -2.72 -0.94 2.36
CA SER A 42 -3.45 0.12 1.65
C SER A 42 -4.83 -0.41 1.23
N GLY A 43 -5.88 0.12 1.84
CA GLY A 43 -7.27 -0.21 1.52
C GLY A 43 -7.91 -1.30 2.39
N TYR A 44 -7.19 -1.91 3.32
CA TYR A 44 -7.79 -2.82 4.31
C TYR A 44 -8.07 -2.03 5.58
N THR A 45 -9.32 -1.64 5.75
CA THR A 45 -9.71 -0.80 6.88
C THR A 45 -9.78 -1.65 8.14
N THR A 46 -9.70 -0.99 9.31
CA THR A 46 -10.05 -1.65 10.59
C THR A 46 -11.44 -2.27 10.53
N GLN A 47 -12.34 -1.72 9.72
CA GLN A 47 -13.69 -2.23 9.53
C GLN A 47 -13.73 -3.54 8.73
N ASP A 48 -12.91 -3.67 7.68
CA ASP A 48 -12.72 -4.94 6.95
C ASP A 48 -12.15 -6.03 7.87
N TYR A 49 -11.14 -5.68 8.67
CA TYR A 49 -10.55 -6.60 9.64
C TYR A 49 -11.56 -7.09 10.69
N LEU A 50 -12.38 -6.18 11.23
CA LEU A 50 -13.44 -6.53 12.18
C LEU A 50 -14.56 -7.37 11.54
N ASN A 51 -14.83 -7.16 10.25
CA ASN A 51 -15.82 -7.95 9.52
C ASN A 51 -15.36 -9.39 9.31
N ASP A 52 -14.09 -9.60 8.95
CA ASP A 52 -13.49 -10.94 8.82
C ASP A 52 -13.45 -11.67 10.17
N ILE A 53 -13.14 -10.99 11.28
CA ILE A 53 -13.21 -11.60 12.63
C ILE A 53 -14.63 -12.02 13.00
N ARG A 54 -15.64 -11.20 12.66
CA ARG A 54 -17.04 -11.47 13.02
C ARG A 54 -17.62 -12.65 12.25
N ASN A 55 -17.10 -12.94 11.06
CA ASN A 55 -17.59 -13.97 10.16
C ASN A 55 -16.79 -15.28 10.22
N ALA A 56 -15.91 -15.43 11.21
CA ALA A 56 -15.05 -16.60 11.46
C ALA A 56 -15.60 -17.53 12.57
#